data_AF-A0A2T5U414-F1
#
_entry.id   AF-A0A2T5U414-F1
#
_cell.length_a   1.000
_cell.length_b   1.000
_cell.length_c   1.000
_cell.angle_alpha   90.00
_cell.angle_beta   90.00
_cell.angle_gamma   90.00
#
_symmetry.space_group_name_H-M   'P 1'
#
loop_
_entity.id
_entity.type
_entity.pdbx_description
1 polymer ?
#
loop_
_entity_poly.entity_id
_entity_poly.type
_entity_poly.pdbx_seq_one_letter_code
_entity_poly.pdbx_strand_id
1 'polypeptide(L)' 'MIDNLALGLSHGLMMLAAFLLLKRPDLDREPSPHDTAATKRKATEKPRRDA' A
#
# COMPACT_ATOMS: atom_id res chain seq x y z
N MET A 1 -15.90 5.27 30.75
CA MET A 1 -15.10 6.38 30.19
C MET A 1 -13.98 5.80 29.35
N ILE A 2 -14.32 5.25 28.19
CA ILE A 2 -13.37 4.71 27.22
C ILE A 2 -13.16 5.71 26.08
N ASP A 3 -13.80 6.88 26.20
CA ASP A 3 -13.92 7.93 25.20
C ASP A 3 -12.55 8.50 24.82
N ASN A 4 -11.60 8.54 25.76
CA ASN A 4 -10.22 8.95 25.49
C ASN A 4 -9.44 7.92 24.65
N LEU A 5 -9.75 6.63 24.79
CA LEU A 5 -9.18 5.59 23.93
C LEU A 5 -9.75 5.74 22.53
N ALA A 6 -11.06 5.94 22.40
CA ALA A 6 -11.69 6.16 21.10
C ALA A 6 -11.17 7.45 20.43
N LEU A 7 -10.94 8.52 21.21
CA LEU A 7 -10.37 9.77 20.73
C LEU A 7 -8.93 9.54 20.26
N GLY A 8 -8.09 8.91 21.09
CA GLY A 8 -6.70 8.61 20.76
C GLY A 8 -6.57 7.66 19.56
N LEU A 9 -7.47 6.67 19.45
CA LEU A 9 -7.51 5.75 18.32
C LEU A 9 -7.90 6.46 17.04
N SER A 10 -8.93 7.31 17.07
CA SER A 10 -9.37 8.08 15.89
C SER A 10 -8.27 9.03 15.40
N HIS A 11 -7.63 9.76 16.32
CA HIS A 11 -6.52 10.65 15.99
C HIS A 11 -5.29 9.86 15.52
N GLY A 12 -5.00 8.72 16.16
CA GLY A 12 -3.90 7.83 15.79
C GLY A 12 -4.07 7.24 14.40
N LEU A 13 -5.28 6.78 14.06
CA LEU A 13 -5.60 6.28 12.72
C LEU A 13 -5.50 7.38 11.66
N MET A 14 -5.94 8.60 11.99
CA MET A 14 -5.83 9.75 11.09
C MET A 14 -4.35 10.13 10.83
N MET A 15 -3.52 10.16 11.86
CA MET A 15 -2.06 10.36 11.73
C MET A 15 -1.38 9.22 10.98
N LEU A 16 -1.80 7.97 11.23
CA LEU A 16 -1.28 6.80 10.53
C LEU A 16 -1.61 6.84 9.05
N ALA A 17 -2.82 7.23 8.67
CA ALA A 17 -3.22 7.39 7.28
C ALA A 17 -2.38 8.47 6.57
N ALA A 18 -2.18 9.62 7.22
CA ALA A 18 -1.31 10.67 6.70
C ALA A 18 0.14 10.18 6.53
N PHE A 19 0.66 9.45 7.51
CA PHE A 19 1.99 8.85 7.45
C PHE A 19 2.13 7.80 6.35
N LEU A 20 1.13 6.93 6.18
CA LEU A 20 1.11 5.93 5.11
C LEU A 20 1.06 6.58 3.73
N LEU A 21 0.30 7.66 3.56
CA LEU A 21 0.24 8.43 2.31
C LEU A 21 1.56 9.12 2.00
N LEU A 22 2.19 9.76 3.00
CA LEU A 22 3.51 10.39 2.85
C LEU A 22 4.63 9.38 2.60
N LYS A 23 4.57 8.22 3.28
CA LYS A 23 5.55 7.14 3.12
C LYS A 23 5.27 6.27 1.90
N ARG A 24 4.16 6.47 1.19
CA ARG A 24 3.87 5.75 -0.05
C ARG A 24 4.69 6.43 -1.16
N PRO A 25 5.85 5.87 -1.57
CA PRO A 25 6.60 6.39 -2.73
C PRO A 25 5.79 6.26 -4.04
N ASP A 26 4.68 5.51 -3.98
CA ASP A 26 3.71 5.29 -5.04
C ASP A 26 2.63 6.40 -5.11
N LEU A 27 2.67 7.41 -4.22
CA LEU A 27 1.86 8.62 -4.38
C LEU A 27 2.58 9.66 -5.27
N ASP A 28 3.91 9.64 -5.28
CA ASP A 28 4.75 10.44 -6.18
C ASP A 28 5.01 9.74 -7.52
N ARG A 29 4.81 8.42 -7.55
CA ARG A 29 4.90 7.62 -8.77
C ARG A 29 3.54 7.62 -9.45
N GLU A 30 3.38 8.38 -10.53
CA GLU A 30 2.24 8.16 -11.41
C GLU A 30 2.24 6.68 -11.84
N PRO A 31 1.11 5.97 -11.75
CA PRO A 31 1.02 4.61 -12.26
C PRO A 31 1.22 4.67 -13.78
N SER A 32 2.46 4.44 -14.20
CA SER A 32 2.78 4.30 -15.60
C SER A 32 2.01 3.08 -16.13
N PRO A 33 1.45 3.12 -17.34
CA PRO A 33 0.77 1.97 -17.96
C PRO A 33 1.59 0.66 -17.95
N HIS A 34 2.90 0.76 -17.71
CA HIS A 34 3.82 -0.37 -17.56
C HIS A 34 3.81 -1.05 -16.17
N ASP A 35 3.41 -0.37 -15.10
CA ASP A 35 3.44 -0.95 -13.73
C ASP A 35 2.30 -1.97 -13.51
N THR A 36 1.15 -1.78 -14.15
CA THR A 36 0.04 -2.77 -14.18
C THR A 36 0.41 -4.02 -14.97
N ALA A 37 1.21 -3.86 -16.04
CA ALA A 37 1.69 -4.98 -16.85
C ALA A 37 2.77 -5.81 -16.14
N ALA A 38 3.64 -5.19 -15.33
CA ALA A 38 4.70 -5.87 -14.60
C ALA A 38 4.17 -6.78 -13.47
N THR A 39 3.12 -6.35 -12.76
CA THR A 39 2.47 -7.17 -11.72
C THR A 39 1.76 -8.39 -12.31
N LYS A 40 1.08 -8.25 -13.47
CA LYS A 40 0.53 -9.41 -14.17
C LYS A 40 1.62 -10.36 -14.64
N ARG A 41 2.71 -9.86 -15.24
CA ARG A 41 3.80 -10.71 -15.73
C ARG A 41 4.50 -11.48 -14.60
N LYS A 42 4.75 -10.87 -13.44
CA LYS A 42 5.30 -11.60 -12.28
C LYS A 42 4.37 -12.69 -11.73
N ALA A 43 3.06 -12.54 -11.86
CA ALA A 43 2.10 -13.59 -11.49
C ALA A 43 2.03 -14.73 -12.52
N THR A 44 2.26 -14.43 -13.81
CA THR A 44 2.27 -15.43 -14.89
C THR A 44 3.63 -16.09 -15.11
N GLU A 45 4.72 -15.46 -14.64
CA GLU A 45 6.09 -15.99 -14.67
C GLU A 45 6.41 -16.75 -13.36
N LYS A 46 5.43 -17.45 -12.80
CA LYS A 46 5.72 -18.52 -11.85
C LYS A 46 6.34 -19.65 -12.69
N PRO A 47 7.54 -20.12 -12.34
CA PRO A 47 8.49 -20.68 -13.30
C PRO A 47 7.97 -22.01 -13.83
N ARG A 48 7.79 -22.07 -15.15
CA ARG A 48 7.85 -23.34 -15.88
C ARG A 48 9.34 -23.68 -16.05
N ARG A 49 10.02 -23.91 -14.91
CA ARG A 49 11.34 -24.52 -14.86
C ARG A 49 11.18 -25.91 -14.26
N ASP A 50 11.30 -26.87 -15.15
CA ASP A 50 12.04 -28.12 -14.96
C ASP A 50 11.38 -29.21 -14.09
N ALA A 51 10.64 -30.11 -14.74
CA ALA A 51 10.53 -31.55 -14.42
C ALA A 51 9.89 -32.30 -15.59
#